data_AF-A0A0A3IKZ9-F1
#
_entry.id   AF-A0A0A3IKZ9-F1
#
_cell.length_a   1.000
_cell.length_b   1.000
_cell.length_c   1.000
_cell.angle_alpha   90.00
_cell.angle_beta   90.00
_cell.angle_gamma   90.00
#
_symmetry.space_group_name_H-M   'P 1'
#
loop_
_entity.id
_entity.type
_entity.pdbx_description
1 polymer ?
#
loop_
_entity_poly.entity_id
_entity_poly.type
_entity_poly.pdbx_seq_one_letter_code
_entity_poly.pdbx_strand_id
1 'polypeptide(L)'
;MFSVVKPRAKMQETLTLNQEVSVVNRLQEMLVLYDFTYSDERKLQSLYEKCQQNGLTLSAIFMNYLEEIAPEGKNPYTAQQVEHYLRFFFVSEKDEYFVKVLRQVFMSFWDNRFEAEKVMIIIEQFANFIMKIVMEELYLSPLEAFDYVKSISSCKCLVKQLLIEVMTEQMLEEVVEEMSSMINQKGSIWHPEEMIEGVHNSLLSTIV
;
A
#
# COMPACT_ATOMS: atom_id res chain seq x y z
N MET A 1 -31.02 -11.35 36.52
CA MET A 1 -31.07 -10.10 35.72
C MET A 1 -29.82 -10.07 34.86
N PHE A 2 -30.02 -10.02 33.54
CA PHE A 2 -28.99 -10.22 32.54
C PHE A 2 -27.92 -9.13 32.59
N SER A 3 -26.67 -9.54 32.68
CA SER A 3 -25.50 -8.68 32.54
C SER A 3 -25.43 -8.18 31.10
N VAL A 4 -25.49 -6.86 30.94
CA VAL A 4 -25.29 -6.17 29.67
C VAL A 4 -23.83 -6.34 29.26
N VAL A 5 -23.55 -7.40 28.50
CA VAL A 5 -22.28 -7.60 27.81
C VAL A 5 -22.13 -6.45 26.80
N LYS A 6 -21.11 -5.61 26.98
CA LYS A 6 -20.79 -4.47 26.10
C LYS A 6 -20.66 -4.95 24.64
N PRO A 7 -21.58 -4.55 23.73
CA PRO A 7 -21.58 -5.04 22.34
C PRO A 7 -20.39 -4.56 21.50
N ARG A 8 -19.75 -3.45 21.89
CA ARG A 8 -18.66 -2.81 21.12
C ARG A 8 -17.37 -3.65 21.06
N ALA A 9 -17.00 -4.32 22.14
CA ALA A 9 -15.76 -5.12 22.18
C ALA A 9 -15.86 -6.36 21.27
N LYS A 10 -16.99 -7.07 21.31
CA LYS A 10 -17.24 -8.22 20.43
C LYS A 10 -17.33 -7.83 18.95
N MET A 11 -17.89 -6.67 18.61
CA MET A 11 -17.94 -6.23 17.21
C MET A 11 -16.55 -5.88 16.67
N GLN A 12 -15.69 -5.21 17.45
CA GLN A 12 -14.30 -4.96 17.05
C GLN A 12 -13.51 -6.25 16.88
N GLU A 13 -13.60 -7.20 17.81
CA GLU A 13 -12.94 -8.51 17.70
C GLU A 13 -13.42 -9.30 16.48
N THR A 14 -14.72 -9.24 16.14
CA THR A 14 -15.26 -9.94 14.97
C THR A 14 -14.85 -9.25 13.67
N LEU A 15 -14.75 -7.91 13.66
CA LEU A 15 -14.27 -7.14 12.51
C LEU A 15 -12.79 -7.41 12.24
N THR A 16 -11.94 -7.43 13.27
CA THR A 16 -10.51 -7.74 13.13
C THR A 16 -10.29 -9.18 12.67
N LEU A 17 -11.05 -10.14 13.21
CA LEU A 17 -10.95 -11.55 12.80
C LEU A 17 -11.38 -11.75 11.34
N ASN A 18 -12.46 -11.09 10.91
CA ASN A 18 -12.93 -11.15 9.52
C ASN A 18 -11.97 -10.44 8.55
N GLN A 19 -11.34 -9.35 8.99
CA GLN A 19 -10.30 -8.66 8.22
C GLN A 19 -9.05 -9.52 8.08
N GLU A 20 -8.60 -10.20 9.14
CA GLU A 20 -7.46 -11.13 9.09
C GLU A 20 -7.74 -12.28 8.12
N VAL A 21 -8.87 -12.98 8.25
CA VAL A 21 -9.28 -14.06 7.34
C VAL A 21 -9.39 -13.59 5.89
N SER A 22 -9.88 -12.36 5.66
CA SER A 22 -9.95 -11.76 4.33
C SER A 22 -8.57 -11.46 3.73
N VAL A 23 -7.59 -11.07 4.55
CA VAL A 23 -6.22 -10.78 4.08
C VAL A 23 -5.51 -12.07 3.69
N VAL A 24 -5.67 -13.16 4.44
CA VAL A 24 -5.06 -14.48 4.11
C VAL A 24 -5.54 -14.99 2.77
N ASN A 25 -6.86 -15.01 2.56
CA ASN A 25 -7.47 -15.53 1.34
C ASN A 25 -7.04 -14.70 0.13
N ARG A 26 -7.03 -13.37 0.27
CA ARG A 26 -6.63 -12.45 -0.80
C ARG A 26 -5.16 -12.61 -1.19
N LEU A 27 -4.27 -12.78 -0.21
CA LEU A 27 -2.86 -13.06 -0.48
C LEU A 27 -2.70 -14.36 -1.26
N GLN A 28 -3.35 -15.44 -0.83
CA GLN A 28 -3.31 -16.73 -1.53
C GLN A 28 -3.83 -16.63 -2.97
N GLU A 29 -4.93 -15.91 -3.18
CA GLU A 29 -5.47 -15.64 -4.52
C GLU A 29 -4.46 -14.89 -5.40
N MET A 30 -3.78 -13.88 -4.86
CA MET A 30 -2.74 -13.15 -5.61
C MET A 30 -1.52 -14.02 -5.94
N LEU A 31 -1.07 -14.86 -5.01
CA LEU A 31 0.05 -15.78 -5.24
C LEU A 31 -0.28 -16.78 -6.35
N VAL A 32 -1.50 -17.32 -6.35
CA VAL A 32 -1.98 -18.21 -7.42
C VAL A 32 -2.11 -17.46 -8.75
N LEU A 33 -2.68 -16.25 -8.74
CA LEU A 33 -2.86 -15.43 -9.94
C LEU A 33 -1.54 -15.12 -10.66
N TYR A 34 -0.48 -14.84 -9.89
CA TYR A 34 0.83 -14.47 -10.42
C TYR A 34 1.79 -15.66 -10.56
N ASP A 35 1.30 -16.90 -10.37
CA ASP A 35 2.11 -18.12 -10.39
C ASP A 35 3.36 -17.99 -9.50
N PHE A 36 3.19 -17.40 -8.32
CA PHE A 36 4.25 -17.14 -7.37
C PHE A 36 4.30 -18.26 -6.33
N THR A 37 5.47 -18.91 -6.23
CA THR A 37 5.67 -20.10 -5.42
C THR A 37 6.79 -19.91 -4.41
N TYR A 38 6.93 -20.84 -3.47
CA TYR A 38 8.08 -20.91 -2.56
C TYR A 38 9.43 -20.96 -3.30
N SER A 39 9.48 -21.54 -4.50
CA SER A 39 10.70 -21.53 -5.31
C SER A 39 11.11 -20.11 -5.70
N ASP A 40 10.14 -19.24 -5.95
CA ASP A 40 10.38 -17.86 -6.36
C ASP A 40 10.87 -17.01 -5.17
N GLU A 41 10.37 -17.26 -3.95
CA GLU A 41 10.93 -16.66 -2.72
C GLU A 41 12.41 -16.99 -2.56
N ARG A 42 12.78 -18.26 -2.74
CA ARG A 42 14.18 -18.71 -2.62
C ARG A 42 15.05 -18.08 -3.70
N LYS A 43 14.52 -17.88 -4.91
CA LYS A 43 15.23 -17.15 -5.97
C LYS A 43 15.39 -15.68 -5.61
N LEU A 44 14.38 -15.00 -5.07
CA LEU A 44 14.52 -13.61 -4.64
C LEU A 44 15.57 -13.45 -3.54
N GLN A 45 15.59 -14.37 -2.57
CA GLN A 45 16.62 -14.39 -1.52
C GLN A 45 18.01 -14.59 -2.11
N SER A 46 18.20 -15.62 -2.95
CA SER A 46 19.46 -15.91 -3.64
C SER A 46 19.93 -14.72 -4.50
N LEU A 47 19.00 -14.06 -5.18
CA LEU A 47 19.28 -12.89 -6.00
C LEU A 47 19.79 -11.72 -5.15
N TYR A 48 19.16 -11.45 -4.01
CA TYR A 48 19.61 -10.41 -3.10
C TYR A 48 21.04 -10.66 -2.62
N GLU A 49 21.35 -11.91 -2.24
CA GLU A 49 22.69 -12.31 -1.84
C GLU A 49 23.71 -12.16 -2.99
N LYS A 50 23.36 -12.58 -4.21
CA LYS A 50 24.20 -12.40 -5.40
C LYS A 50 24.48 -10.93 -5.71
N CYS A 51 23.48 -10.05 -5.59
CA CYS A 51 23.68 -8.61 -5.80
C CYS A 51 24.68 -8.04 -4.78
N GLN A 52 24.53 -8.39 -3.50
CA GLN A 52 25.44 -7.94 -2.44
C GLN A 52 26.87 -8.46 -2.66
N GLN A 53 27.03 -9.72 -3.07
CA GLN A 53 28.35 -10.32 -3.36
C GLN A 53 29.07 -9.65 -4.55
N ASN A 54 28.32 -9.13 -5.52
CA ASN A 54 28.87 -8.38 -6.65
C ASN A 54 29.05 -6.88 -6.36
N GLY A 55 28.88 -6.45 -5.10
CA GLY A 55 29.07 -5.07 -4.69
C GLY A 55 27.93 -4.12 -5.08
N LEU A 56 26.80 -4.64 -5.55
CA LEU A 56 25.64 -3.83 -5.92
C LEU A 56 24.90 -3.36 -4.67
N THR A 57 24.84 -2.04 -4.49
CA THR A 57 24.13 -1.41 -3.38
C THR A 57 22.71 -1.06 -3.80
N LEU A 58 21.80 -2.03 -3.73
CA LEU A 58 20.41 -1.86 -4.18
C LEU A 58 19.70 -0.70 -3.48
N SER A 59 20.00 -0.45 -2.21
CA SER A 59 19.47 0.69 -1.45
C SER A 59 19.91 2.05 -1.98
N ALA A 60 21.17 2.20 -2.42
CA ALA A 60 21.63 3.44 -3.02
C ALA A 60 20.89 3.75 -4.33
N ILE A 61 20.62 2.71 -5.12
CA ILE A 61 19.90 2.84 -6.39
C ILE A 61 18.44 3.20 -6.16
N PHE A 62 17.79 2.53 -5.22
CA PHE A 62 16.41 2.84 -4.86
C PHE A 62 16.25 4.23 -4.22
N MET A 63 17.23 4.66 -3.42
CA MET A 63 17.29 6.02 -2.87
C MET A 63 17.30 7.09 -3.96
N ASN A 64 18.07 6.90 -5.04
CA ASN A 64 18.07 7.83 -6.17
C ASN A 64 16.68 7.94 -6.80
N TYR A 65 15.98 6.82 -7.01
CA TYR A 65 14.61 6.85 -7.52
C TYR A 65 13.64 7.56 -6.57
N LEU A 66 13.79 7.36 -5.26
CA LEU A 66 12.98 8.07 -4.27
C LEU A 66 13.23 9.58 -4.27
N GLU A 67 14.48 10.02 -4.45
CA GLU A 67 14.83 11.43 -4.57
C GLU A 67 14.20 12.08 -5.81
N GLU A 68 14.15 11.37 -6.94
CA GLU A 68 13.53 11.86 -8.18
C GLU A 68 12.03 12.12 -8.04
N ILE A 69 11.34 11.32 -7.22
CA ILE A 69 9.89 11.43 -7.02
C ILE A 69 9.49 12.11 -5.71
N ALA A 70 10.48 12.55 -4.91
CA ALA A 70 10.22 13.11 -3.60
C ALA A 70 9.37 14.40 -3.69
N PRO A 71 8.36 14.54 -2.82
CA PRO A 71 7.62 15.79 -2.73
C PRO A 71 8.59 16.89 -2.28
N GLU A 72 8.55 18.02 -2.97
CA GLU A 72 9.42 19.18 -2.71
C GLU A 72 10.93 18.90 -2.88
N GLY A 73 11.30 17.81 -3.55
CA GLY A 73 12.68 17.48 -3.89
C GLY A 73 13.54 17.00 -2.71
N LYS A 74 12.92 16.59 -1.59
CA LYS A 74 13.64 16.02 -0.44
C LYS A 74 13.08 14.67 -0.03
N ASN A 75 13.89 13.63 -0.20
CA ASN A 75 13.56 12.29 0.27
C ASN A 75 13.58 12.24 1.81
N PRO A 76 12.47 11.87 2.48
CA PRO A 76 12.42 11.76 3.94
C PRO A 76 13.04 10.47 4.47
N TYR A 77 13.35 9.50 3.61
CA TYR A 77 13.88 8.20 4.01
C TYR A 77 15.42 8.21 4.09
N THR A 78 15.94 7.57 5.13
CA THR A 78 17.37 7.29 5.27
C THR A 78 17.77 6.04 4.48
N ALA A 79 19.05 5.94 4.10
CA ALA A 79 19.57 4.75 3.43
C ALA A 79 19.37 3.47 4.25
N GLN A 80 19.42 3.55 5.59
CA GLN A 80 19.19 2.41 6.47
C GLN A 80 17.73 1.94 6.45
N GLN A 81 16.77 2.86 6.38
CA GLN A 81 15.35 2.51 6.23
C GLN A 81 15.10 1.83 4.89
N VAL A 82 15.64 2.38 3.80
CA VAL A 82 15.50 1.79 2.46
C VAL A 82 16.15 0.42 2.39
N GLU A 83 17.36 0.24 2.93
CA GLU A 83 18.02 -1.07 3.00
C GLU A 83 17.16 -2.08 3.79
N HIS A 84 16.56 -1.66 4.90
CA HIS A 84 15.67 -2.52 5.68
C HIS A 84 14.44 -2.95 4.86
N TYR A 85 13.80 -2.02 4.14
CA TYR A 85 12.65 -2.31 3.29
C TYR A 85 13.00 -3.25 2.14
N LEU A 86 14.11 -3.00 1.45
CA LEU A 86 14.56 -3.86 0.36
C LEU A 86 14.91 -5.25 0.87
N ARG A 87 15.66 -5.35 1.97
CA ARG A 87 15.98 -6.65 2.56
C ARG A 87 14.70 -7.41 2.93
N PHE A 88 13.73 -6.75 3.55
CA PHE A 88 12.45 -7.37 3.88
C PHE A 88 11.72 -7.85 2.62
N PHE A 89 11.67 -7.03 1.57
CA PHE A 89 11.05 -7.38 0.29
C PHE A 89 11.63 -8.67 -0.32
N PHE A 90 12.96 -8.77 -0.36
CA PHE A 90 13.65 -9.88 -1.01
C PHE A 90 13.69 -11.17 -0.16
N VAL A 91 13.82 -11.04 1.16
CA VAL A 91 14.18 -12.16 2.03
C VAL A 91 12.99 -12.71 2.81
N SER A 92 11.95 -11.91 3.08
CA SER A 92 10.80 -12.39 3.84
C SER A 92 9.90 -13.32 3.03
N GLU A 93 9.34 -14.32 3.70
CA GLU A 93 8.24 -15.15 3.20
C GLU A 93 7.05 -14.27 2.83
N LYS A 94 6.30 -14.63 1.79
CA LYS A 94 5.13 -13.89 1.30
C LYS A 94 3.89 -14.37 2.04
N ASP A 95 3.85 -14.05 3.33
CA ASP A 95 2.78 -14.37 4.27
C ASP A 95 1.97 -13.13 4.67
N GLU A 96 1.05 -13.29 5.62
CA GLU A 96 0.25 -12.18 6.15
C GLU A 96 1.11 -11.09 6.80
N TYR A 97 2.22 -11.48 7.43
CA TYR A 97 3.15 -10.53 8.04
C TYR A 97 3.84 -9.68 6.98
N PHE A 98 4.22 -10.27 5.85
CA PHE A 98 4.70 -9.56 4.67
C PHE A 98 3.71 -8.51 4.18
N VAL A 99 2.43 -8.88 4.02
CA VAL A 99 1.39 -7.94 3.62
C VAL A 99 1.26 -6.80 4.62
N LYS A 100 1.22 -7.11 5.91
CA LYS A 100 1.09 -6.09 6.98
C LYS A 100 2.24 -5.08 6.95
N VAL A 101 3.49 -5.55 6.85
CA VAL A 101 4.66 -4.67 6.81
C VAL A 101 4.68 -3.86 5.51
N LEU A 102 4.37 -4.47 4.37
CA LEU A 102 4.36 -3.75 3.09
C LEU A 102 3.28 -2.66 3.06
N ARG A 103 2.10 -2.91 3.64
CA ARG A 103 1.06 -1.88 3.81
C ARG A 103 1.56 -0.70 4.63
N GLN A 104 2.31 -0.94 5.72
CA GLN A 104 2.91 0.15 6.52
C GLN A 104 3.92 0.97 5.73
N VAL A 105 4.73 0.34 4.87
CA VAL A 105 5.65 1.05 3.97
C VAL A 105 4.87 1.92 2.98
N PHE A 106 3.80 1.39 2.39
CA PHE A 106 2.96 2.14 1.45
C PHE A 106 2.19 3.29 2.12
N MET A 107 1.65 3.08 3.32
CA MET A 107 1.08 4.16 4.13
C MET A 107 2.14 5.24 4.43
N SER A 108 3.38 4.86 4.70
CA SER A 108 4.44 5.84 4.89
C SER A 108 4.69 6.69 3.64
N PHE A 109 4.62 6.12 2.43
CA PHE A 109 4.71 6.94 1.20
C PHE A 109 3.56 7.93 1.10
N TRP A 110 2.35 7.52 1.46
CA TRP A 110 1.17 8.39 1.50
C TRP A 110 1.32 9.54 2.51
N ASP A 111 1.72 9.21 3.75
CA ASP A 111 1.94 10.19 4.82
C ASP A 111 2.99 11.24 4.44
N ASN A 112 4.00 10.82 3.68
CA ASN A 112 5.05 11.69 3.17
C ASN A 112 4.66 12.37 1.85
N ARG A 113 3.41 12.30 1.39
CA ARG A 113 2.87 12.97 0.19
C ARG A 113 3.50 12.52 -1.14
N PHE A 114 3.99 11.29 -1.22
CA PHE A 114 4.36 10.72 -2.52
C PHE A 114 3.11 10.43 -3.35
N GLU A 115 3.12 10.82 -4.62
CA GLU A 115 2.06 10.48 -5.56
C GLU A 115 2.08 8.98 -5.86
N ALA A 116 0.95 8.30 -5.71
CA ALA A 116 0.82 6.85 -5.90
C ALA A 116 1.34 6.39 -7.28
N GLU A 117 1.05 7.15 -8.34
CA GLU A 117 1.52 6.86 -9.70
C GLU A 117 3.05 6.89 -9.81
N LYS A 118 3.70 7.84 -9.14
CA LYS A 118 5.16 7.94 -9.12
C LYS A 118 5.79 6.79 -8.34
N VAL A 119 5.21 6.41 -7.19
CA VAL A 119 5.63 5.22 -6.43
C VAL A 119 5.53 3.96 -7.30
N MET A 120 4.44 3.83 -8.06
CA MET A 120 4.23 2.73 -8.98
C MET A 120 5.31 2.66 -10.07
N ILE A 121 5.69 3.82 -10.62
CA ILE A 121 6.74 3.94 -11.64
C ILE A 121 8.11 3.52 -11.08
N ILE A 122 8.49 3.97 -9.89
CA ILE A 122 9.81 3.61 -9.33
C ILE A 122 9.90 2.11 -8.99
N ILE A 123 8.80 1.48 -8.56
CA ILE A 123 8.77 0.02 -8.33
C ILE A 123 9.00 -0.72 -9.66
N GLU A 124 8.36 -0.24 -10.75
CA GLU A 124 8.55 -0.79 -12.10
C GLU A 124 10.00 -0.62 -12.58
N GLN A 125 10.54 0.60 -12.48
CA GLN A 125 11.91 0.92 -12.88
C GLN A 125 12.94 0.11 -12.09
N PHE A 126 12.76 0.00 -10.78
CA PHE A 126 13.63 -0.79 -9.92
C PHE A 126 13.61 -2.28 -10.28
N ALA A 127 12.43 -2.85 -10.49
CA ALA A 127 12.30 -4.24 -10.92
C ALA A 127 12.98 -4.48 -12.28
N ASN A 128 12.79 -3.59 -13.25
CA ASN A 128 13.42 -3.68 -14.57
C ASN A 128 14.95 -3.53 -14.49
N PHE A 129 15.45 -2.67 -13.60
CA PHE A 129 16.88 -2.56 -13.33
C PHE A 129 17.45 -3.87 -12.78
N ILE A 130 16.77 -4.51 -11.83
CA ILE A 130 17.21 -5.81 -11.29
C ILE A 130 17.17 -6.89 -12.38
N MET A 131 16.13 -6.92 -13.22
CA MET A 131 16.05 -7.86 -14.35
C MET A 131 17.22 -7.65 -15.32
N LYS A 132 17.63 -6.40 -15.56
CA LYS A 132 18.82 -6.09 -16.37
C LYS A 132 20.09 -6.65 -15.74
N ILE A 133 20.30 -6.44 -14.43
CA ILE A 133 21.45 -7.04 -13.70
C ILE A 133 21.47 -8.55 -13.86
N VAL A 134 20.32 -9.21 -13.72
CA VAL A 134 20.20 -10.68 -13.87
C VAL A 134 20.64 -11.13 -15.26
N MET A 135 20.25 -10.40 -16.30
CA MET A 135 20.55 -10.74 -17.68
C MET A 135 21.97 -10.40 -18.12
N GLU A 136 22.54 -9.29 -17.62
CA GLU A 136 23.79 -8.73 -18.15
C GLU A 136 24.99 -8.87 -17.19
N GLU A 137 24.77 -8.79 -15.87
CA GLU A 137 25.84 -8.58 -14.89
C GLU A 137 26.11 -9.81 -14.00
N LEU A 138 25.14 -10.72 -13.84
CA LEU A 138 25.30 -11.90 -12.99
C LEU A 138 25.89 -13.13 -13.71
N TYR A 139 26.22 -13.02 -14.99
CA TYR A 139 26.84 -14.08 -15.82
C TYR A 139 26.14 -15.46 -15.70
N LEU A 140 24.82 -15.45 -15.57
CA LEU A 140 24.01 -16.66 -15.41
C LEU A 140 23.77 -17.35 -16.75
N SER A 141 23.42 -18.64 -16.71
CA SER A 141 22.91 -19.30 -17.90
C SER A 141 21.56 -18.70 -18.33
N PRO A 142 21.20 -18.68 -19.63
CA PRO A 142 19.95 -18.08 -20.09
C PRO A 142 18.70 -18.65 -19.41
N LEU A 143 18.71 -19.96 -19.13
CA LEU A 143 17.61 -20.63 -18.43
C LEU A 143 17.48 -20.14 -16.98
N GLU A 144 18.61 -20.06 -16.27
CA GLU A 144 18.64 -19.59 -14.89
C GLU A 144 18.25 -18.10 -14.81
N ALA A 145 18.76 -17.26 -15.70
CA ALA A 145 18.40 -15.85 -15.79
C ALA A 145 16.90 -15.66 -16.04
N PHE A 146 16.31 -16.47 -16.93
CA PHE A 146 14.87 -16.46 -17.18
C PHE A 146 14.05 -16.79 -15.93
N ASP A 147 14.46 -17.79 -15.14
CA ASP A 147 13.77 -18.15 -13.90
C ASP A 147 13.80 -17.03 -12.86
N TYR A 148 14.93 -16.34 -12.72
CA TYR A 148 15.02 -15.15 -11.87
C TYR A 148 14.11 -14.03 -12.37
N VAL A 149 14.13 -13.72 -13.67
CA VAL A 149 13.28 -12.68 -14.26
C VAL A 149 11.79 -13.00 -14.10
N LYS A 150 11.38 -14.26 -14.27
CA LYS A 150 10.01 -14.70 -13.98
C LYS A 150 9.64 -14.39 -12.52
N SER A 151 10.51 -14.77 -11.58
CA SER A 151 10.29 -14.58 -10.14
C SER A 151 10.18 -13.10 -9.77
N ILE A 152 11.06 -12.26 -10.31
CA ILE A 152 11.01 -10.80 -10.12
C ILE A 152 9.71 -10.25 -10.70
N SER A 153 9.30 -10.69 -11.89
CA SER A 153 8.08 -10.22 -12.55
C SER A 153 6.84 -10.56 -11.73
N SER A 154 6.71 -11.80 -11.25
CA SER A 154 5.59 -12.21 -10.41
C SER A 154 5.58 -11.45 -9.07
N CYS A 155 6.73 -11.29 -8.43
CA CYS A 155 6.85 -10.50 -7.18
C CYS A 155 6.47 -9.03 -7.38
N LYS A 156 6.95 -8.42 -8.47
CA LYS A 156 6.61 -7.04 -8.86
C LYS A 156 5.10 -6.89 -8.98
N CYS A 157 4.42 -7.81 -9.66
CA CYS A 157 2.97 -7.77 -9.81
C CYS A 157 2.24 -7.84 -8.47
N LEU A 158 2.66 -8.74 -7.58
CA LEU A 158 2.11 -8.84 -6.21
C LEU A 158 2.23 -7.50 -5.46
N VAL A 159 3.42 -6.90 -5.49
CA VAL A 159 3.72 -5.65 -4.76
C VAL A 159 2.96 -4.46 -5.33
N LYS A 160 2.85 -4.37 -6.66
CA LYS A 160 2.05 -3.32 -7.33
C LYS A 160 0.57 -3.47 -7.01
N GLN A 161 0.05 -4.70 -6.96
CA GLN A 161 -1.33 -4.96 -6.56
C GLN A 161 -1.59 -4.48 -5.12
N LEU A 162 -0.72 -4.84 -4.18
CA LEU A 162 -0.82 -4.39 -2.79
C LEU A 162 -0.74 -2.86 -2.65
N LEU A 163 0.10 -2.20 -3.47
CA LEU A 163 0.17 -0.74 -3.50
C LEU A 163 -1.16 -0.12 -3.95
N ILE A 164 -1.75 -0.63 -5.04
CA ILE A 164 -3.05 -0.15 -5.54
C ILE A 164 -4.11 -0.27 -4.45
N GLU A 165 -4.13 -1.40 -3.74
CA GLU A 165 -5.09 -1.65 -2.67
C GLU A 165 -4.98 -0.64 -1.55
N VAL A 166 -3.77 -0.41 -1.02
CA VAL A 166 -3.53 0.58 0.04
C VAL A 166 -3.90 1.99 -0.43
N MET A 167 -3.47 2.38 -1.62
CA MET A 167 -3.72 3.74 -2.14
C MET A 167 -5.22 3.97 -2.40
N THR A 168 -5.93 2.95 -2.88
CA THR A 168 -7.39 3.02 -3.08
C THR A 168 -8.12 3.15 -1.74
N GLU A 169 -7.71 2.38 -0.72
CA GLU A 169 -8.27 2.48 0.62
C GLU A 169 -8.09 3.88 1.22
N GLN A 170 -6.88 4.45 1.12
CA GLN A 170 -6.59 5.80 1.63
C GLN A 170 -7.37 6.89 0.88
N MET A 171 -7.46 6.81 -0.45
CA MET A 171 -8.28 7.74 -1.23
C MET A 171 -9.76 7.69 -0.83
N LEU A 172 -10.30 6.50 -0.57
CA LEU A 172 -11.69 6.35 -0.11
C LEU A 172 -11.87 6.93 1.30
N GLU A 173 -10.91 6.73 2.20
CA GLU A 173 -10.93 7.30 3.55
C GLU A 173 -10.93 8.84 3.51
N GLU A 174 -10.03 9.47 2.75
CA GLU A 174 -9.99 10.93 2.60
C GLU A 174 -11.31 11.48 2.02
N VAL A 175 -11.87 10.84 0.99
CA VAL A 175 -13.16 11.26 0.41
C VAL A 175 -14.30 11.17 1.44
N VAL A 176 -14.33 10.11 2.26
CA VAL A 176 -15.34 9.96 3.31
C VAL A 176 -15.17 11.01 4.40
N GLU A 177 -13.94 11.32 4.80
CA GLU A 177 -13.63 12.39 5.76
C GLU A 177 -14.03 13.76 5.21
N GLU A 178 -13.71 14.06 3.96
CA GLU A 178 -14.09 15.30 3.29
C GLU A 178 -15.61 15.44 3.21
N MET A 179 -16.33 14.41 2.75
CA MET A 179 -17.79 14.40 2.74
C MET A 179 -18.39 14.61 4.13
N SER A 180 -17.82 13.96 5.15
CA SER A 180 -18.25 14.11 6.54
C SER A 180 -18.01 15.53 7.05
N SER A 181 -16.88 16.13 6.71
CA SER A 181 -16.55 17.53 7.05
C SER A 181 -17.49 18.52 6.36
N MET A 182 -17.85 18.28 5.10
CA MET A 182 -18.80 19.09 4.34
C MET A 182 -20.22 18.98 4.91
N ILE A 183 -20.65 17.78 5.31
CA ILE A 183 -21.94 17.56 5.97
C ILE A 183 -21.97 18.28 7.32
N ASN A 184 -20.90 18.21 8.11
CA ASN A 184 -20.80 18.89 9.40
C ASN A 184 -20.75 20.42 9.24
N GLN A 185 -20.03 20.94 8.25
CA GLN A 185 -20.03 22.38 7.93
C GLN A 185 -21.42 22.85 7.46
N LYS A 186 -22.10 22.10 6.59
CA LYS A 186 -23.48 22.43 6.17
C LYS A 186 -24.49 22.27 7.31
N GLY A 187 -24.31 21.29 8.20
CA GLY A 187 -25.12 21.11 9.40
C GLY A 187 -24.97 22.27 10.40
N SER A 188 -23.83 22.97 10.40
CA SER A 188 -23.64 24.20 11.19
C SER A 188 -24.22 25.47 10.55
N ILE A 189 -24.63 25.42 9.28
CA ILE A 189 -25.28 26.53 8.57
C ILE A 189 -26.82 26.40 8.63
N TRP A 190 -27.35 25.25 9.02
CA TRP A 190 -28.79 25.01 9.11
C TRP A 190 -29.22 25.07 10.57
N HIS A 191 -29.42 26.29 11.08
CA HIS A 191 -30.13 26.50 12.34
C HIS A 191 -31.59 26.07 12.16
N PRO A 192 -32.09 25.06 12.89
CA PRO A 192 -33.50 24.64 12.83
C PRO A 192 -34.47 25.79 13.15
N GLU A 193 -33.99 26.80 13.88
CA GLU A 193 -34.72 28.02 14.24
C GLU A 193 -35.04 28.88 13.01
N GLU A 194 -34.13 28.98 12.03
CA GLU A 194 -34.37 29.74 10.78
C GLU A 194 -35.33 29.03 9.82
N MET A 195 -35.42 27.69 9.88
CA MET A 195 -36.45 26.94 9.14
C MET A 195 -37.86 27.16 9.70
N ILE A 196 -38.00 27.31 11.02
CA ILE A 196 -39.30 27.56 11.65
C ILE A 196 -39.78 28.98 11.33
N GLU A 197 -38.89 29.98 11.31
CA GLU A 197 -39.23 31.35 10.91
C GLU A 197 -39.59 31.47 9.42
N GLY A 198 -38.86 30.77 8.53
CA GLY A 198 -39.15 30.74 7.09
C GLY A 198 -40.49 30.08 6.75
N VAL A 199 -40.87 29.02 7.48
CA VAL A 199 -42.17 28.35 7.29
C VAL A 199 -43.31 29.14 7.92
N HIS A 200 -43.08 29.81 9.06
CA HIS A 200 -44.11 30.64 9.69
C HIS A 200 -44.45 31.89 8.85
N ASN A 201 -43.44 32.54 8.26
CA ASN A 201 -43.65 33.71 7.39
C ASN A 201 -44.28 33.34 6.03
N SER A 202 -44.02 32.15 5.50
CA SER A 202 -44.66 31.64 4.26
C SER A 202 -46.14 31.30 4.44
N LEU A 203 -46.54 30.81 5.63
CA LEU A 203 -47.93 30.50 5.94
C LEU A 203 -48.77 31.76 6.22
N LEU A 204 -48.16 32.85 6.70
CA LEU A 204 -48.86 34.13 6.93
C LEU A 204 -49.06 34.94 5.64
N SER A 205 -48.25 34.75 4.59
CA SER A 205 -48.44 35.41 3.30
C SER A 205 -49.48 34.75 2.39
N THR A 206 -50.14 33.68 2.86
CA THR A 206 -51.15 32.92 2.08
C THR A 206 -52.58 33.14 2.58
N ILE A 207 -52.80 33.99 3.61
CA ILE A 207 -54.14 34.31 4.17
C ILE A 207 -54.47 35.82 4.09
N VAL A 208 -54.04 36.53 3.04
CA VAL A 208 -54.61 37.84 2.67
C VAL A 208 -54.90 37.89 1.18
#